data_AF-A0A7Y4XGR5-F1
#
_entry.id   AF-A0A7Y4XGR5-F1
#
_cell.length_a   1.000
_cell.length_b   1.000
_cell.length_c   1.000
_cell.angle_alpha   90.00
_cell.angle_beta   90.00
_cell.angle_gamma   90.00
#
_symmetry.space_group_name_H-M   'P 1'
#
loop_
_entity.id
_entity.type
_entity.pdbx_description
1 polymer ?
#
loop_
_entity_poly.entity_id
_entity_poly.type
_entity_poly.pdbx_seq_one_letter_code
_entity_poly.pdbx_strand_id
1 'polypeptide(L)'
;MVYKIKDLALLTIETTTGKAKALLENAKQKFGFVPNMYGAMAHEPALFEAYANGYIAFRAECGFTPSEQEVIFLAISRYNGCDYCMAAHSFIADMMSKVPVDVTDAIRDGRPIDDARLAALAQFTSKMVDSRGRPEETDVAAFKAAGFTEKNILGVILAISVKTLSNYTNHVFDTPLDATFSSRAWKAAARG
;
A
#
# COMPACT_ATOMS: atom_id res chain seq x y z
N MET A 1 -22.21 -7.48 10.28
CA MET A 1 -21.21 -6.60 10.93
C MET A 1 -19.84 -7.22 10.72
N VAL A 2 -18.84 -6.44 10.29
CA VAL A 2 -17.45 -6.92 10.13
C VAL A 2 -16.74 -6.78 11.49
N TYR A 3 -15.96 -7.79 11.89
CA TYR A 3 -15.22 -7.77 13.16
C TYR A 3 -14.11 -6.71 13.14
N LYS A 4 -13.93 -6.05 14.29
CA LYS A 4 -12.82 -5.13 14.57
C LYS A 4 -12.14 -5.55 15.87
N ILE A 5 -10.83 -5.44 15.94
CA ILE A 5 -10.05 -5.60 17.18
C ILE A 5 -10.45 -4.47 18.13
N LYS A 6 -10.82 -4.83 19.37
CA LYS A 6 -11.32 -3.87 20.38
C LYS A 6 -10.44 -3.76 21.61
N ASP A 7 -9.64 -4.79 21.88
CA ASP A 7 -8.91 -4.93 23.14
C ASP A 7 -7.45 -4.45 23.03
N LEU A 8 -6.98 -4.12 21.82
CA LEU A 8 -5.63 -3.64 21.57
C LEU A 8 -5.64 -2.15 21.26
N ALA A 9 -5.03 -1.35 22.12
CA ALA A 9 -4.75 0.06 21.85
C ALA A 9 -3.53 0.20 20.93
N LEU A 10 -3.39 1.34 20.24
CA LEU A 10 -2.17 1.62 19.45
C LEU A 10 -0.94 1.65 20.37
N LEU A 11 0.10 0.90 19.99
CA LEU A 11 1.39 0.98 20.68
C LEU A 11 2.20 2.16 20.19
N THR A 12 2.91 2.78 21.13
CA THR A 12 3.87 3.86 20.91
C THR A 12 5.26 3.38 21.35
N ILE A 13 6.31 4.17 21.06
CA ILE A 13 7.68 3.85 21.52
C ILE A 13 7.74 3.83 23.05
N GLU A 14 6.92 4.65 23.70
CA GLU A 14 6.84 4.81 25.15
C GLU A 14 6.09 3.65 25.83
N THR A 15 5.11 3.05 25.13
CA THR A 15 4.25 1.98 25.68
C THR A 15 4.65 0.58 25.24
N THR A 16 5.80 0.41 24.57
CA THR A 16 6.29 -0.89 24.10
C THR A 16 7.75 -1.13 24.47
N THR A 17 8.20 -2.38 24.42
CA THR A 17 9.56 -2.80 24.75
C THR A 17 10.09 -3.81 23.73
N GLY A 18 11.37 -4.20 23.86
CA GLY A 18 11.97 -5.26 23.03
C GLY A 18 11.91 -4.97 21.53
N LYS A 19 11.63 -6.02 20.74
CA LYS A 19 11.65 -5.96 19.27
C LYS A 19 10.64 -4.97 18.69
N ALA A 20 9.43 -4.91 19.25
CA ALA A 20 8.40 -3.95 18.84
C ALA A 20 8.90 -2.50 18.96
N LYS A 21 9.55 -2.16 20.08
CA LYS A 21 10.11 -0.83 20.32
C LYS A 21 11.16 -0.46 19.27
N ALA A 22 12.11 -1.36 19.04
CA ALA A 22 13.17 -1.14 18.06
C ALA A 22 12.60 -0.90 16.64
N LEU A 23 11.55 -1.64 16.25
CA LEU A 23 10.88 -1.43 14.96
C LEU A 23 10.20 -0.06 14.87
N LEU A 24 9.51 0.40 15.93
CA LEU A 24 8.90 1.73 15.96
C LEU A 24 9.94 2.86 15.96
N GLU A 25 11.04 2.71 16.71
CA GLU A 25 12.15 3.67 16.73
C GLU A 25 12.79 3.79 15.35
N ASN A 26 13.03 2.67 14.67
CA ASN A 26 13.53 2.64 13.30
C ASN A 26 12.58 3.34 12.33
N ALA A 27 11.26 3.16 12.50
CA ALA A 27 10.28 3.88 11.69
C ALA A 27 10.33 5.40 11.92
N LYS A 28 10.40 5.84 13.19
CA LYS A 28 10.52 7.26 13.54
C LYS A 28 11.78 7.89 12.94
N GLN A 29 12.91 7.19 12.98
CA GLN A 29 14.16 7.67 12.38
C GLN A 29 14.05 7.85 10.85
N LYS A 30 13.35 6.94 10.16
CA LYS A 30 13.22 6.97 8.69
C LYS A 30 12.17 7.97 8.20
N PHE A 31 11.06 8.11 8.91
CA PHE A 31 9.89 8.87 8.44
C PHE A 31 9.65 10.17 9.23
N GLY A 32 10.39 10.42 10.31
CA GLY A 32 10.20 11.56 11.21
C GLY A 32 9.05 11.37 12.22
N PHE A 33 8.18 10.39 12.00
CA PHE A 33 7.09 10.01 12.91
C PHE A 33 6.80 8.51 12.82
N VAL A 34 5.96 8.00 13.71
CA VAL A 34 5.48 6.61 13.71
C VAL A 34 4.05 6.60 13.15
N PRO A 35 3.81 6.06 11.95
CA PRO A 35 2.45 5.88 11.43
C PRO A 35 1.61 5.03 12.37
N ASN A 36 0.34 5.39 12.59
CA ASN A 36 -0.58 4.66 13.46
C ASN A 36 -0.67 3.17 13.10
N MET A 37 -0.63 2.81 11.81
CA MET A 37 -0.62 1.41 11.39
C MET A 37 0.57 0.62 11.95
N TYR A 38 1.73 1.25 12.14
CA TYR A 38 2.88 0.57 12.74
C TYR A 38 2.66 0.32 14.23
N GLY A 39 2.00 1.25 14.93
CA GLY A 39 1.55 1.04 16.31
C GLY A 39 0.56 -0.13 16.44
N ALA A 40 -0.27 -0.37 15.43
CA ALA A 40 -1.13 -1.55 15.35
C ALA A 40 -0.33 -2.84 15.11
N MET A 41 0.59 -2.84 14.13
CA MET A 41 1.42 -4.00 13.81
C MET A 41 2.40 -4.37 14.93
N ALA A 42 2.79 -3.41 15.78
CA ALA A 42 3.75 -3.62 16.87
C ALA A 42 3.27 -4.62 17.93
N HIS A 43 1.97 -4.93 18.00
CA HIS A 43 1.45 -6.03 18.83
C HIS A 43 1.95 -7.40 18.38
N GLU A 44 2.28 -7.56 17.10
CA GLU A 44 2.88 -8.76 16.54
C GLU A 44 4.18 -8.39 15.79
N PRO A 45 5.34 -8.37 16.47
CA PRO A 45 6.61 -7.95 15.88
C PRO A 45 7.01 -8.73 14.63
N ALA A 46 6.60 -10.00 14.48
CA ALA A 46 6.89 -10.79 13.28
C ALA A 46 6.14 -10.24 12.05
N LEU A 47 4.87 -9.86 12.22
CA LEU A 47 4.07 -9.20 11.18
C LEU A 47 4.69 -7.87 10.78
N PHE A 48 5.06 -7.05 11.77
CA PHE A 48 5.66 -5.74 11.50
C PHE A 48 7.00 -5.86 10.76
N GLU A 49 7.88 -6.75 11.21
CA GLU A 49 9.17 -6.99 10.55
C GLU A 49 9.00 -7.50 9.11
N ALA A 50 8.08 -8.45 8.88
CA ALA A 50 7.79 -8.96 7.54
C ALA A 50 7.29 -7.84 6.61
N TYR A 51 6.37 -6.99 7.10
CA TYR A 51 5.91 -5.82 6.35
C TYR A 51 7.05 -4.85 6.04
N ALA A 52 7.84 -4.48 7.05
CA ALA A 52 8.88 -3.48 6.92
C ALA A 52 9.97 -3.93 5.93
N ASN A 53 10.41 -5.19 6.03
CA ASN A 53 11.42 -5.75 5.14
C ASN A 53 10.89 -5.88 3.71
N GLY A 54 9.67 -6.41 3.53
CA GLY A 54 9.06 -6.51 2.20
C GLY A 54 8.84 -5.15 1.54
N TYR A 55 8.43 -4.14 2.31
CA TYR A 55 8.25 -2.77 1.83
C TYR A 55 9.58 -2.15 1.37
N ILE A 56 10.65 -2.31 2.16
CA ILE A 56 11.98 -1.81 1.79
C ILE A 56 12.50 -2.52 0.54
N ALA A 57 12.42 -3.85 0.50
CA ALA A 57 12.86 -4.65 -0.65
C ALA A 57 12.09 -4.27 -1.93
N PHE A 58 10.77 -4.11 -1.84
CA PHE A 58 9.97 -3.66 -2.99
C PHE A 58 10.45 -2.31 -3.54
N ARG A 59 10.68 -1.34 -2.64
CA ARG A 59 11.12 0.00 -3.05
C ARG A 59 12.53 0.04 -3.64
N ALA A 60 13.43 -0.82 -3.14
CA ALA A 60 14.84 -0.78 -3.50
C ALA A 60 15.20 -1.72 -4.67
N GLU A 61 14.52 -2.85 -4.82
CA GLU A 61 15.03 -3.99 -5.60
C GLU A 61 14.12 -4.43 -6.76
N CYS A 62 12.84 -4.01 -6.77
CA CYS A 62 11.87 -4.49 -7.77
C CYS A 62 11.87 -3.73 -9.11
N GLY A 63 12.76 -2.74 -9.28
CA GLY A 63 12.99 -2.09 -10.58
C GLY A 63 11.84 -1.22 -11.08
N PHE A 64 11.06 -0.65 -10.16
CA PHE A 64 10.03 0.36 -10.43
C PHE A 64 10.52 1.74 -9.97
N THR A 65 10.17 2.78 -10.70
CA THR A 65 10.35 4.17 -10.26
C THR A 65 9.48 4.48 -9.03
N PRO A 66 9.80 5.51 -8.23
CA PRO A 66 8.97 5.90 -7.09
C PRO A 66 7.51 6.16 -7.48
N SER A 67 7.26 6.74 -8.65
CA SER A 67 5.90 6.98 -9.16
C SER A 67 5.16 5.67 -9.44
N GLU A 68 5.78 4.74 -10.17
CA GLU A 68 5.21 3.42 -10.46
C GLU A 68 4.92 2.61 -9.18
N GLN A 69 5.80 2.69 -8.18
CA GLN A 69 5.61 2.03 -6.88
C GLN A 69 4.31 2.49 -6.19
N GLU A 70 4.03 3.80 -6.20
CA GLU A 70 2.80 4.31 -5.59
C GLU A 70 1.56 3.97 -6.42
N VAL A 71 1.65 3.97 -7.75
CA VAL A 71 0.55 3.51 -8.61
C VAL A 71 0.18 2.06 -8.29
N ILE A 72 1.16 1.18 -8.08
CA ILE A 72 0.94 -0.21 -7.67
C ILE A 72 0.25 -0.26 -6.28
N PHE A 73 0.79 0.45 -5.30
CA PHE A 73 0.24 0.46 -3.94
C PHE A 73 -1.18 1.04 -3.86
N LEU A 74 -1.47 2.09 -4.64
CA LEU A 74 -2.79 2.68 -4.76
C LEU A 74 -3.77 1.72 -5.46
N ALA A 75 -3.38 1.09 -6.57
CA ALA A 75 -4.23 0.13 -7.27
C ALA A 75 -4.64 -1.05 -6.36
N ILE A 76 -3.68 -1.65 -5.64
CA ILE A 76 -3.98 -2.74 -4.69
C ILE A 76 -4.89 -2.25 -3.56
N SER A 77 -4.56 -1.10 -2.96
CA SER A 77 -5.32 -0.58 -1.81
C SER A 77 -6.74 -0.14 -2.19
N ARG A 78 -6.92 0.38 -3.41
CA ARG A 78 -8.22 0.72 -3.98
C ARG A 78 -9.06 -0.52 -4.22
N TYR A 79 -8.46 -1.57 -4.78
CA TYR A 79 -9.13 -2.85 -5.00
C TYR A 79 -9.53 -3.51 -3.68
N ASN A 80 -8.63 -3.47 -2.68
CA ASN A 80 -8.88 -3.98 -1.33
C ASN A 80 -9.77 -3.05 -0.49
N GLY A 81 -10.09 -1.84 -0.96
CA GLY A 81 -10.96 -0.91 -0.23
C GLY A 81 -10.37 -0.54 1.13
N CYS A 82 -9.07 -0.25 1.18
CA CYS A 82 -8.40 0.14 2.42
C CYS A 82 -8.30 1.66 2.53
N ASP A 83 -9.17 2.26 3.34
CA ASP A 83 -9.22 3.71 3.60
C ASP A 83 -7.88 4.30 4.02
N TYR A 84 -7.25 3.68 5.03
CA TYR A 84 -5.97 4.14 5.58
C TYR A 84 -4.86 4.12 4.53
N CYS A 85 -4.70 3.00 3.82
CA CYS A 85 -3.63 2.86 2.84
C CYS A 85 -3.87 3.74 1.61
N MET A 86 -5.12 3.94 1.19
CA MET A 86 -5.45 4.88 0.11
C MET A 86 -5.04 6.31 0.50
N ALA A 87 -5.36 6.76 1.72
CA ALA A 87 -4.98 8.09 2.17
C ALA A 87 -3.45 8.25 2.29
N ALA A 88 -2.78 7.32 2.97
CA ALA A 88 -1.33 7.38 3.18
C ALA A 88 -0.55 7.35 1.85
N HIS A 89 -0.88 6.41 0.95
CA HIS A 89 -0.17 6.31 -0.33
C HIS A 89 -0.56 7.41 -1.31
N SER A 90 -1.75 8.00 -1.24
CA SER A 90 -2.07 9.19 -2.04
C SER A 90 -1.20 10.37 -1.62
N PHE A 91 -1.05 10.60 -0.31
CA PHE A 91 -0.17 11.65 0.21
C PHE A 91 1.29 11.44 -0.22
N ILE A 92 1.81 10.22 -0.06
CA ILE A 92 3.19 9.89 -0.44
C ILE A 92 3.39 10.03 -1.96
N ALA A 93 2.43 9.57 -2.75
CA ALA A 93 2.43 9.70 -4.21
C ALA A 93 2.60 11.14 -4.65
N ASP A 94 1.72 12.03 -4.18
CA ASP A 94 1.70 13.42 -4.61
C ASP A 94 2.90 14.21 -4.06
N MET A 95 3.20 14.04 -2.77
CA MET A 95 4.19 14.88 -2.07
C MET A 95 5.63 14.41 -2.25
N MET A 96 5.86 13.10 -2.27
CA MET A 96 7.20 12.51 -2.20
C MET A 96 7.60 11.88 -3.53
N SER A 97 6.75 11.03 -4.11
CA SER A 97 7.05 10.28 -5.34
C SER A 97 6.77 11.05 -6.62
N LYS A 98 6.19 12.25 -6.50
CA LYS A 98 5.87 13.18 -7.60
C LYS A 98 4.96 12.57 -8.66
N VAL A 99 4.04 11.70 -8.22
CA VAL A 99 2.93 11.26 -9.08
C VAL A 99 2.04 12.48 -9.33
N PRO A 100 1.65 12.76 -10.58
CA PRO A 100 0.67 13.80 -10.87
C PRO A 100 -0.66 13.53 -10.14
N VAL A 101 -1.26 14.58 -9.57
CA VAL A 101 -2.46 14.45 -8.72
C VAL A 101 -3.66 13.92 -9.51
N ASP A 102 -3.76 14.24 -10.80
CA ASP A 102 -4.77 13.72 -11.71
C ASP A 102 -4.68 12.19 -11.84
N VAL A 103 -3.47 11.62 -11.83
CA VAL A 103 -3.25 10.16 -11.84
C VAL A 103 -3.70 9.54 -10.53
N THR A 104 -3.35 10.13 -9.38
CA THR A 104 -3.75 9.60 -8.08
C THR A 104 -5.26 9.71 -7.87
N ASP A 105 -5.87 10.82 -8.30
CA ASP A 105 -7.33 11.00 -8.30
C ASP A 105 -8.03 10.03 -9.25
N ALA A 106 -7.48 9.78 -10.44
CA ALA A 106 -8.03 8.78 -11.35
C ALA A 106 -8.08 7.38 -10.70
N ILE A 107 -7.00 6.95 -10.04
CA ILE A 107 -7.00 5.66 -9.32
C ILE A 107 -8.02 5.65 -8.18
N ARG A 108 -8.09 6.73 -7.39
CA ARG A 108 -9.03 6.86 -6.26
C ARG A 108 -10.48 6.75 -6.72
N ASP A 109 -10.81 7.39 -7.83
CA ASP A 109 -12.16 7.44 -8.39
C ASP A 109 -12.50 6.22 -9.26
N GLY A 110 -11.52 5.40 -9.62
CA GLY A 110 -11.70 4.31 -10.59
C GLY A 110 -11.91 4.81 -12.02
N ARG A 111 -11.33 5.98 -12.36
CA ARG A 111 -11.33 6.55 -13.70
C ARG A 111 -10.10 6.11 -14.50
N PRO A 112 -10.13 6.23 -15.84
CA PRO A 112 -8.94 6.04 -16.66
C PRO A 112 -7.80 6.99 -16.28
N ILE A 113 -6.57 6.51 -16.45
CA ILE A 113 -5.32 7.27 -16.29
C ILE A 113 -4.84 7.64 -17.70
N ASP A 114 -4.48 8.91 -17.94
CA ASP A 114 -4.07 9.39 -19.26
C ASP A 114 -2.64 8.94 -19.64
N ASP A 115 -1.75 8.82 -18.66
CA ASP A 115 -0.43 8.22 -18.88
C ASP A 115 -0.57 6.72 -19.17
N ALA A 116 -0.32 6.34 -20.42
CA ALA A 116 -0.51 4.96 -20.89
C ALA A 116 0.32 3.92 -20.12
N ARG A 117 1.52 4.29 -19.65
CA ARG A 117 2.39 3.36 -18.92
C ARG A 117 1.86 3.15 -17.50
N LEU A 118 1.47 4.22 -16.81
CA LEU A 118 0.88 4.12 -15.47
C LEU A 118 -0.51 3.47 -15.52
N ALA A 119 -1.29 3.72 -16.58
CA ALA A 119 -2.57 3.05 -16.84
C ALA A 119 -2.39 1.53 -16.94
N ALA A 120 -1.47 1.06 -17.80
CA ALA A 120 -1.19 -0.36 -17.96
C ALA A 120 -0.71 -1.00 -16.64
N LEU A 121 0.13 -0.30 -15.87
CA LEU A 121 0.59 -0.77 -14.56
C LEU A 121 -0.54 -0.90 -13.55
N ALA A 122 -1.40 0.10 -13.42
CA ALA A 122 -2.53 0.09 -12.51
C ALA A 122 -3.55 -1.01 -12.86
N GLN A 123 -3.83 -1.18 -14.16
CA GLN A 123 -4.73 -2.20 -14.68
C GLN A 123 -4.19 -3.61 -14.42
N PHE A 124 -2.95 -3.89 -14.81
CA PHE A 124 -2.33 -5.19 -14.57
C PHE A 124 -2.26 -5.52 -13.07
N THR A 125 -1.90 -4.54 -12.24
CA THR A 125 -1.89 -4.72 -10.78
C THR A 125 -3.27 -5.07 -10.25
N SER A 126 -4.32 -4.36 -10.69
CA SER A 126 -5.70 -4.64 -10.30
C SER A 126 -6.15 -6.04 -10.73
N LYS A 127 -5.78 -6.46 -11.95
CA LYS A 127 -6.03 -7.82 -12.48
C LYS A 127 -5.36 -8.89 -11.65
N MET A 128 -4.12 -8.67 -11.22
CA MET A 128 -3.40 -9.61 -10.35
C MET A 128 -4.11 -9.81 -9.00
N VAL A 129 -4.67 -8.74 -8.42
CA VAL A 129 -5.41 -8.85 -7.15
C VAL A 129 -6.76 -9.52 -7.35
N ASP A 130 -7.52 -9.11 -8.38
CA ASP A 130 -8.84 -9.64 -8.72
C ASP A 130 -8.81 -11.14 -9.04
N SER A 131 -7.94 -11.53 -9.97
CA SER A 131 -7.75 -12.94 -10.39
C SER A 131 -7.05 -13.81 -9.34
N ARG A 132 -6.62 -13.22 -8.22
CA ARG A 132 -5.82 -13.88 -7.18
C ARG A 132 -4.54 -14.50 -7.76
N GLY A 133 -3.82 -13.72 -8.57
CA GLY A 133 -2.56 -14.10 -9.20
C GLY A 133 -2.69 -15.00 -10.42
N ARG A 134 -3.82 -14.96 -11.13
CA ARG A 134 -4.09 -15.74 -12.35
C ARG A 134 -4.45 -14.80 -13.51
N PRO A 135 -3.54 -13.91 -13.93
CA PRO A 135 -3.81 -13.01 -15.06
C PRO A 135 -3.97 -13.82 -16.35
N GLU A 136 -4.75 -13.30 -17.29
CA GLU A 136 -4.84 -13.87 -18.63
C GLU A 136 -3.57 -13.54 -19.45
N GLU A 137 -3.33 -14.29 -20.53
CA GLU A 137 -2.20 -13.99 -21.44
C GLU A 137 -2.30 -12.58 -22.03
N THR A 138 -3.51 -12.11 -22.29
CA THR A 138 -3.84 -10.77 -22.77
C THR A 138 -3.44 -9.68 -21.76
N ASP A 139 -3.66 -9.91 -20.47
CA ASP A 139 -3.24 -8.99 -19.40
C ASP A 139 -1.70 -8.86 -19.37
N VAL A 140 -0.99 -9.99 -19.45
CA VAL A 140 0.47 -10.03 -19.46
C VAL A 140 1.04 -9.39 -20.74
N ALA A 141 0.41 -9.63 -21.89
CA ALA A 141 0.81 -9.03 -23.16
C ALA A 141 0.69 -7.50 -23.13
N ALA A 142 -0.44 -6.96 -22.62
CA ALA A 142 -0.64 -5.52 -22.46
C ALA A 142 0.40 -4.90 -21.50
N PHE A 143 0.69 -5.57 -20.39
CA PHE A 143 1.72 -5.15 -19.44
C PHE A 143 3.12 -5.09 -20.08
N LYS A 144 3.49 -6.11 -20.86
CA LYS A 144 4.77 -6.14 -21.58
C LYS A 144 4.84 -5.09 -22.70
N ALA A 145 3.73 -4.84 -23.40
CA ALA A 145 3.65 -3.81 -24.44
C ALA A 145 3.87 -2.39 -23.88
N ALA A 146 3.53 -2.14 -22.61
CA ALA A 146 3.83 -0.90 -21.90
C ALA A 146 5.31 -0.77 -21.45
N GLY A 147 6.15 -1.76 -21.76
CA GLY A 147 7.58 -1.78 -21.45
C GLY A 147 7.92 -2.34 -20.08
N PHE A 148 7.05 -3.15 -19.49
CA PHE A 148 7.38 -3.93 -18.29
C PHE A 148 7.84 -5.36 -18.65
N THR A 149 8.47 -6.03 -17.70
CA THR A 149 9.04 -7.37 -17.89
C THR A 149 8.37 -8.41 -17.01
N GLU A 150 8.60 -9.69 -17.27
CA GLU A 150 8.15 -10.77 -16.38
C GLU A 150 8.77 -10.68 -14.98
N LYS A 151 9.99 -10.13 -14.87
CA LYS A 151 10.58 -9.79 -13.56
C LYS A 151 9.73 -8.76 -12.80
N ASN A 152 9.15 -7.79 -13.51
CA ASN A 152 8.24 -6.81 -12.87
C ASN A 152 6.95 -7.48 -12.35
N ILE A 153 6.48 -8.58 -12.96
CA ILE A 153 5.34 -9.34 -12.42
C ILE A 153 5.66 -9.87 -11.02
N LEU A 154 6.87 -10.40 -10.80
CA LEU A 154 7.32 -10.83 -9.48
C LEU A 154 7.39 -9.67 -8.47
N GLY A 155 7.77 -8.47 -8.94
CA GLY A 155 7.73 -7.26 -8.13
C GLY A 155 6.30 -6.85 -7.74
N VAL A 156 5.33 -6.98 -8.63
CA VAL A 156 3.90 -6.77 -8.33
C VAL A 156 3.42 -7.78 -7.28
N ILE A 157 3.86 -9.05 -7.35
CA ILE A 157 3.53 -10.07 -6.33
C ILE A 157 4.06 -9.65 -4.95
N LEU A 158 5.30 -9.15 -4.86
CA LEU A 158 5.84 -8.62 -3.60
C LEU A 158 5.04 -7.40 -3.11
N ALA A 159 4.63 -6.50 -3.99
CA ALA A 159 3.79 -5.38 -3.61
C ALA A 159 2.43 -5.84 -3.06
N ILE A 160 1.82 -6.85 -3.68
CA ILE A 160 0.56 -7.46 -3.23
C ILE A 160 0.73 -8.07 -1.85
N SER A 161 1.81 -8.79 -1.57
CA SER A 161 2.04 -9.35 -0.23
C SER A 161 2.17 -8.25 0.82
N VAL A 162 2.99 -7.22 0.56
CA VAL A 162 3.17 -6.05 1.44
C VAL A 162 1.85 -5.32 1.68
N LYS A 163 1.07 -5.10 0.61
CA LYS A 163 -0.23 -4.42 0.74
C LYS A 163 -1.27 -5.28 1.42
N THR A 164 -1.28 -6.59 1.22
CA THR A 164 -2.16 -7.52 1.95
C THR A 164 -1.93 -7.40 3.46
N LEU A 165 -0.66 -7.46 3.91
CA LEU A 165 -0.33 -7.27 5.34
C LEU A 165 -0.85 -5.92 5.85
N SER A 166 -0.58 -4.81 5.15
CA SER A 166 -1.02 -3.49 5.60
C SER A 166 -2.53 -3.26 5.52
N ASN A 167 -3.17 -3.68 4.43
CA ASN A 167 -4.59 -3.45 4.20
C ASN A 167 -5.41 -4.25 5.22
N TYR A 168 -5.08 -5.53 5.41
CA TYR A 168 -5.83 -6.38 6.33
C TYR A 168 -5.63 -5.94 7.77
N THR A 169 -4.41 -5.57 8.18
CA THR A 169 -4.18 -4.98 9.50
C THR A 169 -5.06 -3.75 9.70
N ASN A 170 -5.09 -2.81 8.76
CA ASN A 170 -5.93 -1.61 8.89
C ASN A 170 -7.43 -1.92 8.88
N HIS A 171 -7.87 -2.91 8.11
CA HIS A 171 -9.26 -3.33 8.09
C HIS A 171 -9.72 -3.87 9.43
N VAL A 172 -8.94 -4.76 10.06
CA VAL A 172 -9.34 -5.39 11.33
C VAL A 172 -9.03 -4.51 12.53
N PHE A 173 -7.95 -3.72 12.51
CA PHE A 173 -7.57 -2.83 13.61
C PHE A 173 -8.37 -1.52 13.60
N ASP A 174 -9.03 -1.19 12.49
CA ASP A 174 -9.73 0.09 12.30
C ASP A 174 -8.82 1.30 12.55
N THR A 175 -7.58 1.20 12.05
CA THR A 175 -6.51 2.15 12.33
C THR A 175 -6.95 3.60 12.09
N PRO A 176 -6.92 4.47 13.12
CA PRO A 176 -7.18 5.89 12.95
C PRO A 176 -6.20 6.53 11.96
N LEU A 177 -6.71 7.36 11.05
CA LEU A 177 -5.88 8.04 10.06
C LEU A 177 -4.96 9.05 10.74
N ASP A 178 -3.66 9.01 10.42
CA ASP A 178 -2.69 9.99 10.87
C ASP A 178 -3.01 11.39 10.30
N ALA A 179 -2.82 12.43 11.11
CA ALA A 179 -3.07 13.81 10.70
C ALA A 179 -2.29 14.21 9.43
N THR A 180 -1.07 13.70 9.28
CA THR A 180 -0.20 13.90 8.11
C THR A 180 -0.89 13.51 6.80
N PHE A 181 -1.74 12.48 6.81
CA PHE A 181 -2.40 11.94 5.62
C PHE A 181 -3.82 12.50 5.40
N SER A 182 -4.30 13.36 6.30
CA SER A 182 -5.69 13.84 6.32
C SER A 182 -6.10 14.60 5.05
N SER A 183 -5.16 15.31 4.40
CA SER A 183 -5.42 16.04 3.15
C SER A 183 -5.79 15.14 1.98
N ARG A 184 -5.51 13.83 2.07
CA ARG A 184 -5.86 12.82 1.07
C ARG A 184 -6.77 11.73 1.62
N ALA A 185 -7.54 12.03 2.67
CA ALA A 185 -8.56 11.12 3.21
C ALA A 185 -9.43 10.52 2.10
N TRP A 186 -9.78 9.24 2.25
CA TRP A 186 -10.56 8.50 1.26
C TRP A 186 -11.46 7.50 1.96
N LYS A 187 -12.61 7.22 1.36
CA LYS A 187 -13.57 6.23 1.81
C LYS A 187 -13.91 5.29 0.67
N ALA A 188 -13.76 4.00 0.92
CA ALA A 188 -14.23 2.98 0.00
C ALA A 188 -15.75 3.13 -0.20
N ALA A 189 -16.20 2.98 -1.44
CA ALA A 189 -17.61 2.74 -1.70
C ALA A 189 -18.03 1.49 -0.91
N ALA A 190 -19.22 1.53 -0.30
CA ALA A 190 -19.76 0.39 0.42
C ALA A 190 -19.73 -0.83 -0.51
N ARG A 191 -19.05 -1.91 -0.09
CA ARG A 191 -19.15 -3.18 -0.79
C ARG A 191 -20.57 -3.72 -0.54
N GLY A 192 -21.33 -3.91 -1.62
CA GLY A 192 -22.62 -4.60 -1.58
C GLY A 192 -22.49 -6.05 -1.16
#